data_AF-A0A1N6GX58-F1
#
_entry.id   AF-A0A1N6GX58-F1
#
_cell.length_a   1.000
_cell.length_b   1.000
_cell.length_c   1.000
_cell.angle_alpha   90.00
_cell.angle_beta   90.00
_cell.angle_gamma   90.00
#
_symmetry.space_group_name_H-M   'P 1'
#
loop_
_entity.id
_entity.type
_entity.pdbx_description
1 polymer ?
#
loop_
_entity_poly.entity_id
_entity_poly.type
_entity_poly.pdbx_seq_one_letter_code
_entity_poly.pdbx_strand_id
1 'polypeptide(L)' 'MRKFIHYFFCYKKIDVIDPKTGNKQQAKYILFFGLPYKIIYK' A
#
# COMPACT_ATOMS: atom_id res chain seq x y z
N MET A 1 21.97 4.77 12.17
CA MET A 1 21.24 5.21 10.94
C MET A 1 20.25 4.19 10.35
N ARG A 2 20.15 2.93 10.81
CA ARG A 2 19.21 1.94 10.25
C ARG A 2 17.72 2.19 10.52
N LYS A 3 17.37 2.94 11.58
CA LYS A 3 15.95 3.16 11.96
C LYS A 3 15.18 4.12 11.05
N PHE A 4 15.87 5.07 10.40
CA PHE A 4 15.22 6.05 9.52
C PHE A 4 14.69 5.43 8.23
N ILE A 5 15.37 4.41 7.69
CA ILE A 5 14.96 3.73 6.46
C ILE A 5 13.63 2.99 6.63
N HIS A 6 13.35 2.48 7.84
CA HIS A 6 12.07 1.84 8.14
C HIS A 6 10.91 2.84 8.18
N TYR A 7 11.17 4.09 8.59
CA TYR A 7 10.18 5.17 8.52
C TYR A 7 9.91 5.60 7.08
N PHE A 8 10.89 5.43 6.18
CA PHE A 8 10.73 5.82 4.78
C PHE A 8 9.94 4.81 3.96
N PHE A 9 9.93 3.52 4.28
CA PHE A 9 9.18 2.51 3.54
C PHE A 9 8.13 1.83 4.42
N CYS A 10 6.91 2.34 4.37
CA CYS A 10 5.75 1.72 5.02
C CYS A 10 4.90 1.00 3.96
N TYR A 11 4.57 -0.26 4.21
CA TYR A 11 3.66 -1.03 3.37
C TYR A 11 2.32 -1.17 4.08
N LYS A 12 1.26 -0.56 3.54
CA LYS A 12 -0.11 -0.71 4.08
C LYS A 12 -0.89 -1.61 3.14
N LYS A 13 -1.34 -2.76 3.64
CA LYS A 13 -2.30 -3.60 2.93
C LYS A 13 -3.70 -3.16 3.34
N ILE A 14 -4.56 -2.90 2.37
CA ILE A 14 -5.99 -2.72 2.61
C ILE A 14 -6.77 -3.65 1.68
N ASP A 15 -7.82 -4.24 2.23
CA ASP A 15 -8.80 -4.97 1.44
C ASP A 15 -9.74 -3.92 0.83
N VAL A 16 -9.83 -3.90 -0.49
CA VAL A 16 -10.69 -2.99 -1.25
C VAL A 16 -11.69 -3.83 -2.02
N ILE A 17 -12.93 -3.38 -2.10
CA ILE A 17 -13.94 -4.03 -2.93
C ILE A 17 -13.90 -3.35 -4.29
N ASP A 18 -13.63 -4.13 -5.34
CA ASP A 18 -13.64 -3.61 -6.70
C ASP A 18 -15.09 -3.23 -7.10
N PRO A 19 -15.36 -1.94 -7.40
CA PRO A 19 -16.71 -1.49 -7.71
C PRO A 19 -17.27 -2.08 -9.00
N LYS A 20 -16.43 -2.60 -9.92
CA LYS A 20 -16.90 -3.23 -11.16
C LYS A 20 -17.30 -4.69 -10.99
N THR A 21 -16.61 -5.42 -10.10
CA THR A 21 -16.78 -6.88 -9.98
C THR A 21 -17.38 -7.32 -8.65
N GLY A 22 -17.43 -6.43 -7.65
CA GLY A 22 -17.86 -6.76 -6.28
C GLY A 22 -16.87 -7.64 -5.51
N ASN A 23 -15.74 -7.98 -6.12
CA ASN A 23 -14.75 -8.87 -5.53
C ASN A 23 -13.83 -8.12 -4.56
N LYS A 24 -13.48 -8.79 -3.46
CA LYS A 24 -12.46 -8.30 -2.53
C LYS A 24 -11.08 -8.47 -3.18
N GLN A 25 -10.42 -7.36 -3.44
CA GLN A 25 -9.06 -7.31 -3.95
C GLN A 25 -8.13 -6.77 -2.85
N GLN A 26 -6.90 -7.26 -2.83
CA GLN A 26 -5.90 -6.76 -1.89
C GLN A 26 -5.08 -5.66 -2.55
N ALA A 27 -5.30 -4.42 -2.14
CA ALA A 27 -4.45 -3.31 -2.55
C ALA A 27 -3.29 -3.15 -1.55
N LYS A 28 -2.07 -3.25 -2.07
CA LYS A 28 -0.85 -2.91 -1.32
C LYS A 28 -0.43 -1.49 -1.67
N TYR A 29 -0.42 -0.63 -0.67
CA TYR A 29 0.11 0.73 -0.75
C TYR A 29 1.54 0.72 -0.28
N ILE A 30 2.44 1.11 -1.17
CA ILE A 30 3.83 1.39 -0.85
C ILE A 30 3.89 2.89 -0.56
N LEU A 31 4.13 3.26 0.69
CA LEU A 31 4.32 4.64 1.12
C LEU A 31 5.82 4.92 1.20
N PHE A 32 6.26 5.97 0.49
CA PHE A 32 7.60 6.51 0.61
C PHE A 32 7.53 7.92 1.21
N PHE A 33 8.15 8.14 2.38
CA PHE A 33 8.19 9.47 3.01
C PHE A 33 6.80 10.07 3.35
N GLY A 34 5.78 9.22 3.53
CA GLY A 34 4.39 9.64 3.76
C GLY A 34 3.56 9.88 2.48
N LEU A 35 4.18 9.78 1.30
CA LEU A 35 3.50 9.85 0.01
C LEU A 35 3.23 8.46 -0.56
N PRO A 36 2.07 8.21 -1.17
CA PRO A 36 1.80 6.95 -1.86
C PRO A 36 2.69 6.88 -3.11
N TYR A 37 3.67 5.99 -3.08
CA TYR A 37 4.59 5.76 -4.20
C TYR A 37 3.97 4.83 -5.25
N LYS A 38 3.32 3.75 -4.80
CA LYS A 38 2.77 2.73 -5.70
C LYS A 38 1.61 1.98 -5.07
N ILE A 39 0.58 1.72 -5.88
CA ILE A 39 -0.55 0.85 -5.54
C ILE A 39 -0.43 -0.41 -6.39
N ILE A 40 -0.40 -1.56 -5.72
CA ILE A 40 -0.36 -2.87 -6.38
C ILE A 40 -1.66 -3.60 -6.01
N TYR A 41 -2.44 -3.97 -7.03
CA TYR A 41 -3.63 -4.78 -6.88
C TYR A 41 -3.25 -6.25 -7.03
N LYS A 42 -3.72 -7.10 -6.12
CA LYS A 42 -3.50 -8.54 -6.13
C LYS A 42 -4.79 -9.30 -5.88
#